data_AF-A0A6G9VWD1-F1
#
_entry.id   AF-A0A6G9VWD1-F1
#
_cell.length_a   1.000
_cell.length_b   1.000
_cell.length_c   1.000
_cell.angle_alpha   90.00
_cell.angle_beta   90.00
_cell.angle_gamma   90.00
#
_symmetry.space_group_name_H-M   'P 1'
#
loop_
_entity.id
_entity.type
_entity.pdbx_description
1 polymer ?
#
loop_
_entity_poly.entity_id
_entity_poly.type
_entity_poly.pdbx_seq_one_letter_code
_entity_poly.pdbx_strand_id
1 'polypeptide(L)'
;MSIMNNTPVHFFLSGIMIGLFVWATFFANEEQKVKAVKIMKVWFALVLLSGCYVWTLVPFSIPLLIKSVGGIFLFWFMLQIVKDPTSKPFWGLAVLTTIVGLGLAFTVI
;
A
#
# COMPACT_ATOMS: atom_id res chain seq x y z
N MET A 1 -2.14 -11.49 17.49
CA MET A 1 -3.59 -11.55 17.18
C MET A 1 -4.39 -10.31 17.65
N SER A 2 -4.03 -9.60 18.73
CA SER A 2 -4.80 -8.44 19.22
C SER A 2 -4.73 -7.19 18.34
N ILE A 3 -3.63 -6.96 17.60
CA ILE A 3 -3.46 -5.76 16.75
C ILE A 3 -4.40 -5.76 15.53
N MET A 4 -4.67 -6.92 14.92
CA MET A 4 -5.64 -7.04 13.81
C MET A 4 -7.07 -6.71 14.25
N ASN A 5 -7.46 -7.11 15.48
CA ASN A 5 -8.76 -6.74 16.04
C ASN A 5 -8.85 -5.25 16.42
N ASN A 6 -7.72 -4.58 16.66
CA ASN A 6 -7.66 -3.18 17.06
C ASN A 6 -7.49 -2.18 15.91
N THR A 7 -7.20 -2.64 14.68
CA THR A 7 -6.94 -1.76 13.52
C THR A 7 -7.71 -2.13 12.24
N PRO A 8 -8.99 -2.60 12.31
CA PRO A 8 -9.73 -3.09 11.14
C PRO A 8 -9.88 -2.05 10.03
N VAL A 9 -9.94 -0.76 10.40
CA VAL A 9 -10.06 0.37 9.47
C VAL A 9 -8.85 0.49 8.54
N HIS A 10 -7.62 0.32 9.06
CA HIS A 10 -6.41 0.44 8.25
C HIS A 10 -6.33 -0.67 7.19
N PHE A 11 -6.69 -1.90 7.56
CA PHE A 11 -6.77 -3.03 6.63
C PHE A 11 -7.87 -2.86 5.59
N PHE A 12 -9.05 -2.37 6.00
CA PHE A 12 -10.15 -2.08 5.07
C PHE A 12 -9.77 -1.01 4.04
N LEU A 13 -9.19 0.11 4.49
CA LEU A 13 -8.70 1.17 3.60
C LEU A 13 -7.63 0.64 2.63
N SER A 14 -6.69 -0.17 3.13
CA SER A 14 -5.65 -0.80 2.31
C SER A 14 -6.24 -1.77 1.28
N GLY A 15 -7.28 -2.53 1.64
CA GLY A 15 -7.99 -3.41 0.73
C GLY A 15 -8.65 -2.66 -0.43
N ILE A 16 -9.33 -1.54 -0.14
CA ILE A 16 -9.90 -0.68 -1.19
C ILE A 16 -8.81 -0.10 -2.08
N MET A 17 -7.67 0.30 -1.53
CA MET A 17 -6.53 0.77 -2.33
C MET A 17 -6.07 -0.28 -3.33
N ILE A 18 -5.91 -1.53 -2.88
CA ILE A 18 -5.47 -2.63 -3.75
C ILE A 18 -6.53 -2.88 -4.85
N GLY A 19 -7.82 -2.86 -4.50
CA GLY A 19 -8.90 -2.99 -5.48
C GLY A 19 -8.86 -1.87 -6.54
N LEU A 20 -8.68 -0.61 -6.12
CA LEU A 20 -8.53 0.53 -7.01
C LEU A 20 -7.30 0.38 -7.91
N PHE A 21 -6.18 -0.09 -7.38
CA PHE A 21 -4.96 -0.35 -8.14
C PHE A 21 -5.18 -1.41 -9.22
N VAL A 22 -5.76 -2.57 -8.87
CA VAL A 22 -6.03 -3.65 -9.84
C VAL A 22 -6.98 -3.15 -10.92
N TRP A 23 -8.05 -2.45 -10.54
CA TRP A 23 -8.98 -1.87 -11.50
C TRP A 23 -8.30 -0.85 -12.43
N ALA A 24 -7.53 0.08 -11.87
CA ALA A 24 -6.83 1.12 -12.62
C ALA A 24 -5.76 0.55 -13.57
N THR A 25 -5.15 -0.58 -13.20
CA THR A 25 -4.05 -1.19 -13.95
C THR A 25 -4.56 -2.01 -15.14
N PHE A 26 -5.64 -2.78 -14.95
CA PHE A 26 -6.08 -3.78 -15.93
C PHE A 26 -7.38 -3.44 -16.67
N PHE A 27 -8.22 -2.56 -16.11
CA PHE A 27 -9.58 -2.33 -16.63
C PHE A 27 -9.86 -0.87 -17.01
N ALA A 28 -9.10 0.09 -16.46
CA ALA A 28 -9.28 1.50 -16.77
C ALA A 28 -8.69 1.87 -18.15
N ASN A 29 -9.42 2.68 -18.91
CA ASN A 29 -8.89 3.34 -20.11
C ASN A 29 -7.98 4.53 -19.75
N GLU A 30 -7.33 5.14 -20.74
CA GLU A 30 -6.34 6.22 -20.51
C GLU A 30 -6.88 7.42 -19.71
N GLU A 31 -8.10 7.90 -20.01
CA GLU A 31 -8.71 8.99 -19.26
C GLU A 31 -9.05 8.59 -17.82
N GLN A 32 -9.57 7.36 -17.65
CA GLN A 32 -9.88 6.79 -16.35
C GLN A 32 -8.63 6.55 -15.51
N LYS A 33 -7.50 6.16 -16.10
CA LYS A 33 -6.21 5.99 -15.39
C LYS A 33 -5.75 7.29 -14.75
N VAL A 34 -5.86 8.43 -15.46
CA VAL A 34 -5.51 9.75 -14.90
C VAL A 34 -6.38 10.09 -13.69
N LYS A 35 -7.69 9.84 -13.78
CA LYS A 35 -8.63 10.02 -12.66
C LYS A 35 -8.34 9.04 -11.52
N ALA A 36 -8.08 7.77 -11.83
CA ALA A 36 -7.77 6.72 -10.87
C ALA A 36 -6.51 7.05 -10.07
N VAL A 37 -5.44 7.52 -10.72
CA VAL A 37 -4.21 7.96 -10.03
C VAL A 37 -4.49 9.08 -9.03
N LYS A 38 -5.37 10.03 -9.35
CA LYS A 38 -5.76 11.09 -8.40
C LYS A 38 -6.51 10.50 -7.20
N ILE A 39 -7.47 9.62 -7.46
CA ILE A 39 -8.25 8.93 -6.41
C ILE A 39 -7.32 8.10 -5.52
N MET A 40 -6.41 7.33 -6.12
CA MET A 40 -5.39 6.55 -5.42
C MET A 40 -4.52 7.44 -4.51
N LYS A 41 -4.10 8.63 -4.94
CA LYS A 41 -3.34 9.54 -4.07
C LYS A 41 -4.14 10.01 -2.86
N VAL A 42 -5.40 10.40 -3.06
CA VAL A 42 -6.28 10.83 -1.97
C VAL A 42 -6.54 9.66 -1.01
N TRP A 43 -6.81 8.48 -1.55
CA TRP A 43 -7.05 7.28 -0.76
C TRP A 43 -5.80 6.85 0.00
N PHE A 44 -4.61 7.05 -0.59
CA PHE A 44 -3.34 6.73 0.08
C PHE A 44 -3.11 7.63 1.28
N ALA A 45 -3.51 8.90 1.21
CA ALA A 45 -3.46 9.78 2.36
C ALA A 45 -4.30 9.24 3.53
N LEU A 46 -5.47 8.65 3.26
CA LEU A 46 -6.29 8.00 4.30
C LEU A 46 -5.62 6.74 4.86
N VAL A 47 -4.98 5.94 4.00
CA VAL A 47 -4.17 4.78 4.44
C VAL A 47 -3.00 5.23 5.31
N LEU A 48 -2.31 6.31 4.96
CA LEU A 48 -1.23 6.88 5.76
C LEU A 48 -1.74 7.40 7.11
N LEU A 49 -2.82 8.18 7.13
CA LEU A 49 -3.39 8.71 8.37
C LEU A 49 -3.81 7.58 9.33
N SER A 50 -4.48 6.56 8.81
CA SER A 50 -4.82 5.38 9.61
C SER A 50 -3.57 4.61 10.06
N GLY A 51 -2.53 4.52 9.24
CA GLY A 51 -1.23 3.94 9.61
C GLY A 51 -0.53 4.71 10.73
N CYS A 52 -0.54 6.05 10.67
CA CYS A 52 -0.02 6.92 11.74
C CYS A 52 -0.80 6.70 13.04
N TYR A 53 -2.11 6.47 12.99
CA TYR A 53 -2.87 6.08 14.17
C TYR A 53 -2.41 4.72 14.72
N VAL A 54 -2.15 3.71 13.87
CA VAL A 54 -1.59 2.41 14.33
C VAL A 54 -0.29 2.62 15.09
N TRP A 55 0.58 3.53 14.65
CA TRP A 55 1.82 3.88 15.34
C TRP A 55 1.63 4.43 16.76
N THR A 56 0.47 5.02 17.06
CA THR A 56 0.16 5.48 18.43
C THR A 56 -0.28 4.33 19.36
N LEU A 57 -0.67 3.19 18.79
CA LEU A 57 -1.19 2.04 19.52
C LEU A 57 -0.14 0.96 19.80
N VAL A 58 1.01 1.02 19.13
CA VAL A 58 2.06 0.01 19.25
C VAL A 58 3.39 0.67 19.62
N PRO A 59 4.25 0.01 20.42
CA PRO A 59 5.57 0.53 20.72
C PRO A 59 6.40 0.63 19.44
N PHE A 60 7.24 1.67 19.38
CA PHE A 60 8.16 1.87 18.27
C PHE A 60 9.07 0.66 18.06
N SER A 61 9.27 0.28 16.81
CA SER A 61 10.27 -0.72 16.43
C SER A 61 10.84 -0.43 15.04
N ILE A 62 12.11 -0.78 14.83
CA ILE A 62 12.79 -0.63 13.54
C ILE A 62 12.04 -1.39 12.42
N PRO A 63 11.54 -2.62 12.63
CA PRO A 63 10.75 -3.30 11.60
C PRO A 63 9.45 -2.58 11.23
N LEU A 64 8.77 -1.95 12.19
CA LEU A 64 7.58 -1.14 11.93
C LEU A 64 7.93 0.09 11.07
N LEU A 65 9.08 0.72 11.33
CA LEU A 65 9.62 1.81 10.51
C LEU A 65 9.88 1.34 9.07
N ILE A 66 10.61 0.24 8.90
CA ILE A 66 10.93 -0.33 7.57
C ILE A 66 9.63 -0.66 6.81
N LYS A 67 8.64 -1.28 7.49
CA LYS A 67 7.35 -1.59 6.90
C LYS A 67 6.59 -0.33 6.45
N SER A 68 6.63 0.74 7.23
CA SER A 68 5.93 1.99 6.92
C SER A 68 6.57 2.72 5.74
N VAL A 69 7.90 2.81 5.72
CA VAL A 69 8.66 3.37 4.58
C VAL A 69 8.45 2.51 3.32
N GLY A 70 8.49 1.18 3.46
CA GLY A 70 8.20 0.25 2.39
C GLY A 70 6.80 0.45 1.80
N GLY A 71 5.78 0.73 2.61
CA GLY A 71 4.44 1.05 2.14
C GLY A 71 4.37 2.29 1.25
N ILE A 72 5.18 3.31 1.53
CA ILE A 72 5.28 4.53 0.70
C ILE A 72 5.91 4.21 -0.66
N PHE A 73 7.02 3.46 -0.67
CA PHE A 73 7.66 3.04 -1.90
C PHE A 73 6.76 2.11 -2.73
N LEU A 74 6.06 1.19 -2.08
CA LEU A 74 5.10 0.31 -2.73
C LEU A 74 4.01 1.12 -3.45
N PHE A 75 3.44 2.13 -2.79
CA PHE A 75 2.48 3.01 -3.41
C PHE A 75 3.07 3.77 -4.62
N TRP A 76 4.31 4.25 -4.51
CA TRP A 76 4.99 4.89 -5.63
C TRP A 76 5.15 3.94 -6.82
N PHE A 77 5.56 2.68 -6.59
CA PHE A 77 5.63 1.67 -7.66
C PHE A 77 4.26 1.38 -8.27
N MET A 78 3.20 1.27 -7.45
CA MET A 78 1.83 1.11 -7.94
C MET A 78 1.42 2.25 -8.87
N LEU A 79 1.78 3.50 -8.56
CA LEU A 79 1.52 4.64 -9.45
C LEU A 79 2.27 4.55 -10.77
N GLN A 80 3.50 4.04 -10.78
CA GLN A 80 4.24 3.83 -12.03
C GLN A 80 3.64 2.68 -12.85
N ILE A 81 3.22 1.60 -12.20
CA ILE A 81 2.55 0.46 -12.85
C ILE A 81 1.21 0.88 -13.48
N VAL A 82 0.41 1.72 -12.81
CA VAL A 82 -0.86 2.21 -13.40
C VAL A 82 -0.61 3.03 -14.67
N LYS A 83 0.51 3.78 -14.73
CA LYS A 83 0.89 4.56 -15.91
C LYS A 83 1.42 3.68 -17.04
N ASP A 84 2.30 2.73 -16.70
CA ASP A 84 2.85 1.76 -17.63
C ASP A 84 2.82 0.35 -17.02
N PRO A 85 1.75 -0.41 -17.28
CA PRO A 85 1.58 -1.75 -16.71
C PRO A 85 2.53 -2.78 -17.30
N THR A 86 3.21 -2.47 -18.41
CA THR A 86 4.12 -3.39 -19.11
C THR A 86 5.52 -3.42 -18.50
N SER A 87 5.85 -2.45 -17.64
CA SER A 87 7.15 -2.30 -17.02
C SER A 87 7.43 -3.39 -15.97
N LYS A 88 8.16 -4.43 -16.40
CA LYS A 88 8.62 -5.54 -15.53
C LYS A 88 9.43 -5.09 -14.30
N PRO A 89 10.32 -4.07 -14.39
CA PRO A 89 11.06 -3.60 -13.22
C PRO A 89 10.17 -3.10 -12.09
N PHE A 90 9.10 -2.35 -12.37
CA PHE A 90 8.21 -1.84 -11.33
C PHE A 90 7.40 -2.94 -10.66
N TRP A 91 6.93 -3.93 -11.43
CA TRP A 91 6.31 -5.12 -10.87
C TRP A 91 7.27 -5.90 -9.97
N GLY A 92 8.51 -6.11 -10.40
CA GLY A 92 9.54 -6.77 -9.61
C GLY A 92 9.80 -6.06 -8.28
N LEU A 93 9.96 -4.73 -8.30
CA LEU A 93 10.15 -3.92 -7.10
C LEU A 93 8.91 -3.92 -6.19
N ALA A 94 7.70 -3.88 -6.76
CA ALA A 94 6.46 -3.98 -5.98
C ALA A 94 6.32 -5.33 -5.28
N VAL A 95 6.61 -6.43 -5.98
CA VAL A 95 6.61 -7.78 -5.41
C VAL A 95 7.67 -7.91 -4.31
N LEU A 96 8.90 -7.47 -4.56
CA LEU A 96 9.98 -7.53 -3.57
C LEU A 96 9.63 -6.72 -2.31
N THR A 97 9.12 -5.50 -2.47
CA THR A 97 8.68 -4.66 -1.35
C THR A 97 7.55 -5.32 -0.56
N THR A 98 6.61 -5.97 -1.26
CA THR A 98 5.50 -6.68 -0.63
C THR A 98 5.99 -7.90 0.16
N ILE A 99 6.92 -8.69 -0.40
CA ILE A 99 7.50 -9.87 0.27
C ILE A 99 8.23 -9.44 1.55
N VAL A 100 9.06 -8.40 1.48
CA VAL A 100 9.76 -7.87 2.67
C VAL A 100 8.74 -7.36 3.69
N GLY A 101 7.73 -6.59 3.27
CA GLY A 101 6.69 -6.08 4.15
C GLY A 101 5.86 -7.17 4.84
N LEU A 102 5.51 -8.24 4.11
CA LEU A 102 4.83 -9.42 4.66
C LEU A 102 5.75 -10.21 5.61
N GLY A 103 7.00 -10.45 5.22
CA GLY A 103 7.98 -11.15 6.05
C GLY A 103 8.21 -10.46 7.39
N LEU A 104 8.31 -9.12 7.39
CA LEU A 104 8.39 -8.33 8.62
C LEU A 104 7.08 -8.35 9.42
N ALA A 105 5.92 -8.48 8.77
CA ALA A 105 4.65 -8.61 9.47
C ALA A 105 4.51 -9.96 10.18
N PHE A 106 5.09 -11.05 9.67
CA PHE A 106 5.01 -12.38 10.30
C PHE A 106 6.11 -12.65 11.32
N THR A 107 7.26 -11.99 11.20
CA THR A 107 8.41 -12.21 12.10
C THR A 107 8.45 -11.27 13.30
N VAL A 108 7.66 -10.18 13.28
CA VAL A 108 7.68 -9.13 14.32
C VAL A 108 6.34 -8.95 15.03
N ILE A 109 5.31 -9.73 14.65
CA ILE A 109 4.00 -9.81 15.33
C ILE A 109 3.93 -11.08 16.18
#